data_AF-A0AAW1L7Y2-F1
#
_entry.id   AF-A0AAW1L7Y2-F1
#
_cell.length_a   1.000
_cell.length_b   1.000
_cell.length_c   1.000
_cell.angle_alpha   90.00
_cell.angle_beta   90.00
_cell.angle_gamma   90.00
#
_symmetry.space_group_name_H-M   'P 1'
#
loop_
_entity.id
_entity.type
_entity.pdbx_description
1 polymer ?
#
loop_
_entity_poly.entity_id
_entity_poly.type
_entity_poly.pdbx_seq_one_letter_code
_entity_poly.pdbx_strand_id
1 'polypeptide(L)'
;MDLLEFKASVARALISKGIRDNKRSRPRSATPGILKKKKAAHRAPPEIRKDLIGHWPKLPNTKNARRCHSPACYRKTKYICTRCEEP
;
A
#
# COMPACT_ATOMS: atom_id res chain seq x y z
N MET A 1 -22.03 4.42 41.45
CA MET A 1 -21.40 4.45 40.12
C MET A 1 -22.17 5.46 39.30
N ASP A 2 -21.56 6.61 39.07
CA ASP A 2 -22.12 7.63 38.19
C ASP A 2 -22.14 7.12 36.74
N LEU A 3 -23.07 7.62 35.92
CA LEU A 3 -23.22 7.21 34.53
C LEU A 3 -21.95 7.51 33.70
N LEU A 4 -21.23 8.57 34.08
CA LEU A 4 -19.92 8.91 33.53
C LEU A 4 -18.88 7.83 33.84
N GLU A 5 -18.83 7.34 35.09
CA GLU A 5 -17.89 6.30 35.53
C GLU A 5 -18.17 4.96 34.83
N PHE A 6 -19.45 4.62 34.66
CA PHE A 6 -19.85 3.42 33.92
C PHE A 6 -19.40 3.50 32.46
N LYS A 7 -19.68 4.62 31.77
CA LYS A 7 -19.24 4.83 30.38
C LYS A 7 -17.72 4.79 30.25
N ALA A 8 -16.99 5.41 31.19
CA ALA A 8 -15.53 5.39 31.22
C ALA A 8 -14.96 3.98 31.46
N SER A 9 -15.62 3.16 32.27
CA SER A 9 -15.25 1.76 32.49
C SER A 9 -15.42 0.92 31.23
N VAL A 10 -16.57 1.03 30.57
CA VAL A 10 -16.87 0.32 29.31
C VAL A 10 -15.90 0.73 28.20
N ALA A 11 -15.62 2.02 28.05
CA ALA A 11 -14.66 2.52 27.07
C ALA A 11 -13.25 1.92 27.29
N ARG A 12 -12.78 1.89 28.54
CA ARG A 12 -11.49 1.27 28.90
C ARG A 12 -11.44 -0.23 28.58
N ALA A 13 -12.53 -0.95 28.83
CA ALA A 13 -12.63 -2.38 28.53
C ALA A 13 -12.63 -2.68 27.01
N LEU A 14 -13.27 -1.82 26.21
CA LEU A 14 -13.30 -1.99 24.76
C LEU A 14 -11.96 -1.63 24.12
N ILE A 15 -11.30 -0.57 24.59
CA ILE A 15 -9.96 -0.18 24.13
C ILE A 15 -8.95 -1.29 24.44
N SER A 16 -8.95 -1.84 25.66
CA SER A 16 -8.02 -2.91 26.04
C SER A 16 -8.22 -4.20 25.23
N LYS A 17 -9.46 -4.51 24.86
CA LYS A 17 -9.80 -5.67 24.03
C LYS A 17 -9.47 -5.45 22.55
N GLY A 18 -9.68 -4.24 22.02
CA GLY A 18 -9.44 -3.88 20.62
C GLY A 18 -7.97 -3.71 20.21
N ILE A 19 -7.02 -3.72 21.16
CA ILE A 19 -5.58 -3.60 20.88
C ILE A 19 -4.96 -4.95 20.46
N ARG A 20 -5.69 -6.08 20.56
CA ARG A 20 -5.18 -7.40 20.15
C ARG A 20 -5.79 -7.89 18.84
N ASP A 21 -5.46 -7.21 17.76
CA ASP A 21 -5.39 -7.81 16.42
C ASP A 21 -4.00 -7.59 15.84
N ASN A 22 -3.01 -8.27 16.42
CA ASN A 22 -1.71 -8.43 15.75
C ASN A 22 -1.89 -9.40 14.58
N LYS A 23 -2.38 -8.82 13.49
CA LYS A 23 -2.32 -9.34 12.13
C LYS A 23 -0.86 -9.67 11.80
N ARG A 24 -0.46 -10.93 12.03
CA ARG A 24 0.76 -11.60 11.56
C ARG A 24 1.95 -10.67 11.31
N SER A 25 2.43 -9.97 12.33
CA SER A 25 3.68 -9.20 12.22
C SER A 25 4.85 -10.02 12.76
N ARG A 26 5.91 -10.11 11.95
CA ARG A 26 7.25 -10.56 12.36
C ARG A 26 7.65 -9.83 13.66
N PRO A 27 8.18 -10.52 14.68
CA PRO A 27 8.56 -9.88 15.94
C PRO A 27 9.54 -8.74 15.66
N ARG A 28 9.22 -7.54 16.16
CA ARG A 28 10.10 -6.38 16.07
C ARG A 28 11.27 -6.62 17.01
N SER A 29 12.47 -6.79 16.47
CA SER A 29 13.70 -6.67 17.25
C SER A 29 13.74 -5.27 17.86
N ALA A 30 14.02 -5.14 19.16
CA ALA A 30 14.02 -3.89 19.94
C ALA A 30 15.18 -2.94 19.60
N THR A 31 15.74 -3.06 18.41
CA THR A 31 16.75 -2.15 17.88
C THR A 31 16.00 -1.08 17.09
N PRO A 32 16.24 0.24 17.31
CA PRO A 32 15.72 1.28 16.44
C PRO A 32 16.39 1.10 15.07
N GLY A 33 15.77 0.30 14.22
CA GLY A 33 16.23 0.08 12.86
C GLY A 33 16.23 1.43 12.15
N ILE A 34 17.36 1.79 11.57
CA ILE A 34 17.50 2.96 10.69
C ILE A 34 16.29 2.97 9.75
N LEU A 35 15.44 4.00 9.88
CA LEU A 35 14.27 4.15 9.03
C LEU A 35 14.76 4.23 7.60
N LYS A 36 14.56 3.14 6.84
CA LYS A 36 14.91 3.10 5.42
C LYS A 36 14.18 4.25 4.74
N LYS A 37 14.93 5.23 4.22
CA LYS A 37 14.35 6.34 3.44
C LYS A 37 13.47 5.71 2.35
N LYS A 38 12.19 6.08 2.35
CA LYS A 38 11.27 5.65 1.29
C LYS A 38 11.83 6.19 -0.03
N LYS A 39 11.95 5.33 -1.04
CA LYS A 39 12.29 5.79 -2.39
C LYS A 39 11.18 6.73 -2.87
N ALA A 40 11.57 7.82 -3.52
CA ALA A 40 10.63 8.73 -4.15
C ALA A 40 9.76 7.94 -5.14
N ALA A 41 8.46 8.27 -5.17
CA ALA A 41 7.56 7.68 -6.17
C ALA A 41 8.03 8.10 -7.57
N HIS A 42 8.01 7.16 -8.50
CA HIS A 42 8.30 7.45 -9.89
C HIS A 42 7.28 8.45 -10.44
N ARG A 43 7.75 9.51 -11.10
CA ARG A 43 6.91 10.50 -11.80
C ARG A 43 7.44 10.64 -13.21
N ALA A 44 6.60 10.35 -14.20
CA ALA A 44 6.95 10.55 -15.59
C ALA A 44 7.31 12.03 -15.88
N PRO A 45 8.23 12.29 -16.82
CA PRO A 45 8.60 13.63 -17.29
C PRO A 45 7.38 14.52 -17.63
N PRO A 46 7.47 15.84 -17.41
CA PRO A 46 6.36 16.76 -17.65
C PRO A 46 5.95 16.83 -19.13
N GLU A 47 6.87 16.56 -20.06
CA GLU A 47 6.61 16.49 -21.51
C GLU A 47 5.59 15.41 -21.83
N ILE A 48 5.79 14.19 -21.29
CA ILE A 48 4.89 13.05 -21.46
C ILE A 48 3.52 13.31 -20.81
N ARG A 49 3.49 14.06 -19.70
CA ARG A 49 2.24 14.36 -18.97
C ARG A 49 1.35 15.39 -19.66
N LYS A 50 1.94 16.26 -20.49
CA LYS A 50 1.25 17.35 -21.18
C LYS A 50 1.03 17.04 -22.66
N ASP A 51 1.53 15.92 -23.15
CA ASP A 51 1.34 15.49 -24.52
C ASP A 51 -0.15 15.17 -24.70
N LEU A 52 -0.85 15.95 -25.53
CA LEU A 52 -2.29 15.80 -25.80
C LEU A 52 -2.57 14.63 -26.77
N ILE A 53 -1.56 13.79 -27.01
CA ILE A 53 -1.59 12.68 -27.95
C ILE A 53 -1.93 11.40 -27.19
N GLY A 54 -2.62 10.47 -27.83
CA GLY A 54 -3.09 9.23 -27.20
C GLY A 54 -1.95 8.36 -26.65
N HIS A 55 -1.94 8.18 -25.33
CA HIS A 55 -1.10 7.19 -24.63
C HIS A 55 -1.91 5.92 -24.37
N TRP A 56 -1.41 4.77 -24.85
CA TRP A 56 -2.08 3.50 -24.65
C TRP A 56 -1.34 2.61 -23.65
N PRO A 57 -2.04 1.93 -22.73
CA PRO A 57 -1.43 1.01 -21.80
C PRO A 57 -1.03 -0.31 -22.50
N LYS A 58 0.18 -0.78 -22.21
CA LYS A 58 0.73 -2.07 -22.62
C LYS A 58 1.12 -2.86 -21.38
N LEU A 59 0.86 -4.15 -21.40
CA LEU A 59 1.36 -5.08 -20.38
C LEU A 59 2.79 -5.51 -20.73
N PRO A 60 3.83 -5.05 -20.01
CA PRO A 60 5.18 -5.51 -20.23
C PRO A 60 5.39 -6.88 -19.56
N ASN A 61 6.19 -7.73 -20.19
CA ASN A 61 6.59 -9.01 -19.60
C ASN A 61 7.70 -8.84 -18.57
N THR A 62 7.43 -8.12 -17.48
CA THR A 62 8.40 -7.91 -16.39
C THR A 62 8.37 -9.10 -15.41
N LYS A 63 9.54 -9.65 -15.06
CA LYS A 63 9.63 -10.82 -14.16
C LYS A 63 9.05 -10.55 -12.76
N ASN A 64 9.26 -9.33 -12.23
CA ASN A 64 8.92 -8.95 -10.86
C ASN A 64 7.62 -8.12 -10.73
N ALA A 65 6.72 -8.17 -11.72
CA ALA A 65 5.43 -7.49 -11.59
C ALA A 65 4.56 -8.14 -10.51
N ARG A 66 3.80 -7.30 -9.81
CA ARG A 66 2.73 -7.78 -8.92
C ARG A 66 1.67 -8.50 -9.75
N ARG A 67 1.09 -9.55 -9.16
CA ARG A 67 -0.05 -10.27 -9.72
C ARG A 67 -1.34 -9.57 -9.33
N CYS A 68 -2.41 -9.89 -10.06
CA CYS A 68 -3.75 -9.51 -9.69
C CYS A 68 -4.07 -10.00 -8.26
N HIS A 69 -4.85 -9.21 -7.52
CA HIS A 69 -5.30 -9.58 -6.18
C HIS A 69 -6.37 -10.68 -6.19
N SER A 70 -7.02 -10.93 -7.33
CA SER A 70 -8.01 -12.00 -7.46
C SER A 70 -7.33 -13.37 -7.49
N PRO A 71 -7.79 -14.34 -6.68
CA PRO A 71 -7.15 -15.67 -6.57
C PRO A 71 -7.22 -16.47 -7.88
N ALA A 72 -8.24 -16.22 -8.72
CA ALA A 72 -8.40 -16.88 -10.01
C ALA A 72 -7.58 -16.21 -11.13
N CYS A 73 -6.94 -15.06 -10.86
CA CYS A 73 -6.26 -14.27 -11.88
C CYS A 73 -4.74 -14.27 -11.67
N TYR A 74 -4.03 -14.93 -12.57
CA TYR A 74 -2.56 -14.99 -12.56
C TYR A 74 -1.90 -13.90 -13.41
N ARG A 75 -2.70 -12.98 -13.96
CA ARG A 75 -2.19 -11.88 -14.79
C ARG A 75 -1.38 -10.90 -13.94
N LYS A 76 -0.37 -10.30 -14.57
CA LYS A 76 0.42 -9.21 -14.01
C LYS A 76 -0.37 -7.91 -14.08
N THR A 77 -0.16 -6.99 -13.13
CA THR A 77 -0.90 -5.72 -13.05
C THR A 77 -0.05 -4.49 -13.35
N LYS A 78 1.24 -4.67 -13.68
CA LYS A 78 2.09 -3.56 -14.09
C LYS A 78 1.77 -3.23 -15.55
N TYR A 79 1.44 -1.98 -15.84
CA TYR A 79 1.27 -1.46 -17.20
C TYR A 79 2.38 -0.45 -17.48
N ILE A 80 2.69 -0.24 -18.76
CA ILE A 80 3.57 0.82 -19.27
C ILE A 80 2.90 1.49 -20.46
N CYS A 81 3.27 2.73 -20.77
CA CYS A 81 2.86 3.38 -22.01
C CYS A 81 3.51 2.69 -23.22
N THR A 82 2.72 2.40 -24.26
CA THR A 82 3.24 1.89 -25.55
C THR A 82 4.24 2.83 -26.22
N ARG A 83 4.05 4.14 -26.05
CA ARG A 83 4.80 5.19 -26.77
C ARG A 83 6.02 5.68 -25.99
N CYS A 84 5.85 5.86 -24.67
CA CYS A 84 6.88 6.48 -23.83
C CYS A 84 7.66 5.47 -23.00
N GLU A 85 7.24 4.21 -22.98
CA GLU A 85 7.82 3.13 -22.15
C GLU A 85 7.80 3.41 -20.62
N GLU A 86 7.17 4.50 -20.21
CA GLU A 86 6.99 4.91 -18.81
C GLU A 86 5.85 4.11 -18.13
N PRO A 87 6.04 3.63 -16.88
CA PRO A 87 5.04 2.92 -16.09
C PRO A 87 3.95 3.78 -15.45
#